data_AF-A0A133NA92-F1
#
_entry.id   AF-A0A133NA92-F1
#
_cell.length_a   1.000
_cell.length_b   1.000
_cell.length_c   1.000
_cell.angle_alpha   90.00
_cell.angle_beta   90.00
_cell.angle_gamma   90.00
#
_symmetry.space_group_name_H-M   'P 1'
#
loop_
_entity.id
_entity.type
_entity.pdbx_description
1 polymer ?
#
loop_
_entity_poly.entity_id
_entity_poly.type
_entity_poly.pdbx_seq_one_letter_code
_entity_poly.pdbx_strand_id
1 'polypeptide(L)'
;MNKLISIKESCKILIIYFITTIVAMIVAGVIVENEFYNELKNYLWVLIIFTLLFLVLIKLFRVKFKSVLIFLGIIMFLLLFILLNLECFFSIASVPNADIFPTMFWLALYTTLPFQSVVINLLVGYNIESLSYLILPTYMVTLSLLSYKVLKSKPQKNNQDK
;
A
#
# COMPACT_ATOMS: atom_id res chain seq x y z
N MET A 1 25.24 -18.32 -20.82
CA MET A 1 25.78 -17.19 -20.03
C MET A 1 24.69 -16.14 -19.93
N ASN A 2 23.83 -16.25 -18.91
CA ASN A 2 22.60 -15.44 -18.83
C ASN A 2 22.96 -14.00 -18.46
N LYS A 3 22.85 -13.12 -19.45
CA LYS A 3 22.90 -11.67 -19.26
C LYS A 3 21.67 -11.29 -18.43
N LEU A 4 21.83 -11.23 -17.12
CA LEU A 4 20.81 -10.72 -16.19
C LEU A 4 20.39 -9.34 -16.70
N ILE A 5 19.17 -9.25 -17.22
CA ILE A 5 18.56 -8.00 -17.66
C ILE A 5 18.63 -7.04 -16.46
N SER A 6 19.43 -5.98 -16.56
CA SER A 6 19.54 -4.98 -15.50
C SER A 6 18.25 -4.15 -15.49
N ILE A 7 17.25 -4.64 -14.77
CA ILE A 7 15.97 -3.96 -14.61
C ILE A 7 16.21 -2.60 -13.90
N LYS A 8 15.72 -1.50 -14.49
CA LYS A 8 15.77 -0.15 -13.88
C LYS A 8 15.11 -0.18 -12.49
N GLU A 9 15.65 0.59 -11.54
CA GLU A 9 15.10 0.68 -10.18
C GLU A 9 13.61 1.03 -10.15
N SER A 10 13.17 1.96 -11.00
CA SER A 10 11.74 2.31 -11.14
C SER A 10 10.89 1.11 -11.60
N CYS A 11 11.43 0.25 -12.45
CA CYS A 11 10.72 -0.94 -12.91
C CYS A 11 10.65 -2.00 -11.80
N LYS A 12 11.70 -2.16 -10.98
CA LYS A 12 11.67 -3.05 -9.81
C LYS A 12 10.55 -2.66 -8.85
N ILE A 13 10.47 -1.38 -8.44
CA ILE A 13 9.44 -0.95 -7.48
C ILE A 13 8.03 -1.08 -8.06
N LEU A 14 7.85 -0.84 -9.37
CA LEU A 14 6.56 -1.04 -10.05
C LEU A 14 6.16 -2.52 -10.10
N ILE A 15 7.10 -3.43 -10.38
CA ILE A 15 6.84 -4.88 -10.37
C ILE A 15 6.44 -5.34 -8.96
N ILE A 16 7.20 -4.90 -7.94
CA ILE A 16 6.87 -5.19 -6.55
C ILE A 16 5.47 -4.71 -6.22
N TYR A 17 5.16 -3.46 -6.57
CA TYR A 17 3.86 -2.88 -6.31
C TYR A 17 2.74 -3.67 -6.99
N PHE A 18 2.91 -4.00 -8.26
CA PHE A 18 1.94 -4.80 -9.02
C PHE A 18 1.68 -6.16 -8.37
N ILE A 19 2.75 -6.89 -7.98
CA ILE A 19 2.62 -8.18 -7.30
C ILE A 19 1.89 -8.01 -5.96
N THR A 20 2.28 -7.04 -5.14
CA THR A 20 1.64 -6.80 -3.84
C THR A 20 0.17 -6.45 -3.98
N THR A 21 -0.20 -5.70 -5.02
CA THR A 21 -1.58 -5.32 -5.30
C THR A 21 -2.43 -6.53 -5.69
N ILE A 22 -1.96 -7.38 -6.60
CA ILE A 22 -2.69 -8.60 -6.98
C ILE A 22 -2.91 -9.49 -5.76
N VAL A 23 -1.88 -9.71 -4.95
CA VAL A 23 -2.00 -10.54 -3.75
C VAL A 23 -2.99 -9.91 -2.76
N ALA A 24 -2.94 -8.59 -2.54
CA ALA A 24 -3.88 -7.91 -1.67
C ALA A 24 -5.34 -8.06 -2.14
N MET A 25 -5.60 -7.99 -3.45
CA MET A 25 -6.94 -8.20 -4.00
C MET A 25 -7.43 -9.64 -3.77
N ILE A 26 -6.59 -10.64 -4.02
CA ILE A 26 -6.94 -12.04 -3.79
C ILE A 26 -7.23 -12.29 -2.30
N VAL A 27 -6.35 -11.79 -1.43
CA VAL A 27 -6.49 -11.92 0.03
C VAL A 27 -7.75 -11.21 0.53
N ALA A 28 -8.07 -10.03 -0.01
CA ALA A 28 -9.33 -9.36 0.29
C ALA A 28 -10.53 -10.22 -0.14
N GLY A 29 -10.53 -10.74 -1.37
CA GLY A 29 -11.60 -11.63 -1.85
C GLY A 29 -11.79 -12.87 -0.97
N VAL A 30 -10.72 -13.47 -0.45
CA VAL A 30 -10.80 -14.69 0.36
C VAL A 30 -11.16 -14.42 1.83
N ILE A 31 -10.62 -13.36 2.44
CA ILE A 31 -10.76 -13.10 3.88
C ILE A 31 -11.99 -12.23 4.20
N VAL A 32 -12.44 -11.41 3.25
CA VAL A 32 -13.53 -10.44 3.45
C VAL A 32 -14.89 -11.00 2.97
N GLU A 33 -14.99 -12.21 2.42
CA GLU A 33 -16.24 -12.71 1.81
C GLU A 33 -17.31 -13.31 2.76
N ASN A 34 -17.30 -13.09 4.09
CA ASN A 34 -18.30 -13.73 4.98
C ASN A 34 -18.73 -12.91 6.23
N GLU A 35 -19.77 -12.07 6.12
CA GLU A 35 -20.49 -11.30 7.16
C GLU A 35 -20.10 -9.80 7.35
N PHE A 36 -20.71 -8.94 6.53
CA PHE A 36 -20.71 -7.46 6.42
C PHE A 36 -20.17 -6.55 7.56
N TYR A 37 -20.26 -6.91 8.85
CA TYR A 37 -19.80 -6.04 9.95
C TYR A 37 -18.45 -6.48 10.57
N ASN A 38 -18.11 -7.77 10.50
CA ASN A 38 -16.80 -8.27 10.92
C ASN A 38 -15.79 -8.25 9.74
N GLU A 39 -16.31 -8.25 8.50
CA GLU A 39 -15.56 -8.19 7.24
C GLU A 39 -14.62 -6.98 7.10
N LEU A 40 -15.06 -5.79 7.53
CA LEU A 40 -14.23 -4.59 7.37
C LEU A 40 -13.01 -4.60 8.31
N LYS A 41 -13.12 -5.22 9.48
CA LYS A 41 -11.97 -5.42 10.40
C LYS A 41 -10.98 -6.42 9.83
N ASN A 42 -11.43 -7.36 9.00
CA ASN A 42 -10.55 -8.33 8.35
C ASN A 42 -9.61 -7.70 7.32
N TYR A 43 -9.87 -6.47 6.85
CA TYR A 43 -8.88 -5.71 6.08
C TYR A 43 -7.58 -5.44 6.85
N LEU A 44 -7.57 -5.60 8.18
CA LEU A 44 -6.34 -5.58 8.97
C LEU A 44 -5.40 -6.70 8.54
N TRP A 45 -5.93 -7.90 8.27
CA TRP A 45 -5.14 -9.03 7.77
C TRP A 45 -4.61 -8.76 6.36
N VAL A 46 -5.44 -8.18 5.50
CA VAL A 46 -5.04 -7.76 4.14
C VAL A 46 -3.85 -6.79 4.21
N LEU A 47 -3.93 -5.80 5.11
CA LEU A 47 -2.88 -4.81 5.35
C LEU A 47 -1.58 -5.45 5.86
N ILE A 48 -1.67 -6.35 6.84
CA ILE A 48 -0.49 -7.05 7.38
C ILE A 48 0.20 -7.87 6.28
N ILE A 49 -0.58 -8.63 5.51
CA ILE A 49 -0.05 -9.47 4.42
C ILE A 49 0.60 -8.59 3.34
N PHE A 50 -0.07 -7.52 2.93
CA PHE A 50 0.50 -6.55 1.98
C PHE A 50 1.83 -5.98 2.47
N THR A 51 1.88 -5.53 3.73
CA THR A 51 3.08 -4.94 4.34
C THR A 51 4.25 -5.91 4.36
N LEU A 52 4.01 -7.14 4.85
CA LEU A 52 5.04 -8.17 4.93
C LEU A 52 5.56 -8.54 3.54
N LEU A 53 4.66 -8.75 2.58
CA LEU A 53 5.03 -9.10 1.21
C LEU A 53 5.83 -7.98 0.55
N PHE A 54 5.42 -6.72 0.71
CA PHE A 54 6.16 -5.56 0.22
C PHE A 54 7.59 -5.54 0.78
N LEU A 55 7.74 -5.69 2.09
CA LEU A 55 9.06 -5.70 2.77
C LEU A 55 9.95 -6.86 2.29
N VAL A 56 9.38 -8.06 2.11
CA VAL A 56 10.12 -9.22 1.57
C VAL A 56 10.58 -8.93 0.14
N LEU A 57 9.71 -8.42 -0.70
CA LEU A 57 10.00 -8.17 -2.11
C LEU A 57 11.04 -7.05 -2.30
N ILE A 58 10.98 -5.94 -1.57
CA ILE A 58 12.01 -4.88 -1.68
C ILE A 58 13.40 -5.40 -1.32
N LYS A 59 13.48 -6.33 -0.36
CA LYS A 59 14.73 -7.00 0.02
C LYS A 59 15.18 -7.97 -1.06
N LEU A 60 14.26 -8.78 -1.58
CA LEU A 60 14.53 -9.77 -2.63
C LEU A 60 15.06 -9.13 -3.91
N PHE A 61 14.41 -8.06 -4.37
CA PHE A 61 14.81 -7.30 -5.57
C PHE A 61 15.97 -6.31 -5.32
N ARG A 62 16.44 -6.22 -4.07
CA ARG A 62 17.52 -5.32 -3.63
C ARG A 62 17.29 -3.88 -4.09
N VAL A 63 16.09 -3.36 -3.83
CA VAL A 63 15.70 -2.00 -4.24
C VAL A 63 16.46 -0.97 -3.42
N LYS A 64 16.90 0.12 -4.06
CA LYS A 64 17.52 1.23 -3.32
C LYS A 64 16.49 1.93 -2.43
N PHE A 65 16.85 2.20 -1.17
CA PHE A 65 15.96 2.90 -0.23
C PHE A 65 15.44 4.25 -0.76
N LYS A 66 16.27 5.01 -1.50
CA LYS A 66 15.85 6.26 -2.17
C LYS A 66 14.66 6.05 -3.10
N SER A 67 14.62 4.93 -3.84
CA SER A 67 13.51 4.60 -4.74
C SER A 67 12.24 4.27 -3.96
N VAL A 68 12.37 3.59 -2.82
CA VAL A 68 11.24 3.31 -1.91
C VAL A 68 10.66 4.62 -1.38
N LEU A 69 11.49 5.57 -0.93
CA LEU A 69 11.02 6.88 -0.44
C LEU A 69 10.27 7.68 -1.52
N ILE A 70 10.82 7.75 -2.74
CA ILE A 70 10.15 8.44 -3.85
C ILE A 70 8.81 7.78 -4.16
N PHE A 71 8.77 6.45 -4.18
CA PHE A 71 7.55 5.70 -4.42
C PHE A 71 6.49 5.96 -3.34
N LEU A 72 6.84 5.85 -2.06
CA LEU A 72 5.92 6.17 -0.94
C LEU A 72 5.45 7.63 -1.00
N GLY A 73 6.32 8.56 -1.37
CA GLY A 73 5.96 9.97 -1.55
C GLY A 73 4.93 10.19 -2.66
N ILE A 74 5.08 9.52 -3.81
CA ILE A 74 4.12 9.56 -4.92
C ILE A 74 2.77 8.98 -4.47
N ILE A 75 2.78 7.83 -3.80
CA ILE A 75 1.55 7.20 -3.31
C ILE A 75 0.85 8.09 -2.28
N MET A 76 1.59 8.69 -1.35
CA MET A 76 1.03 9.63 -0.37
C MET A 76 0.40 10.86 -1.05
N PHE A 77 1.07 11.43 -2.06
CA PHE A 77 0.54 12.54 -2.84
C PHE A 77 -0.77 12.17 -3.55
N LEU A 78 -0.84 10.98 -4.15
CA LEU A 78 -2.07 10.49 -4.80
C LEU A 78 -3.20 10.26 -3.78
N LEU A 79 -2.88 9.68 -2.61
CA LEU A 79 -3.86 9.44 -1.56
C LEU A 79 -4.47 10.73 -0.99
N LEU A 80 -3.78 11.87 -1.06
CA LEU A 80 -4.37 13.15 -0.64
C LEU A 80 -5.63 13.48 -1.44
N PHE A 81 -5.68 13.16 -2.74
CA PHE A 81 -6.88 13.40 -3.56
C PHE A 81 -8.07 12.52 -3.14
N ILE A 82 -7.79 11.31 -2.62
CA ILE A 82 -8.81 10.43 -2.04
C ILE A 82 -9.28 11.00 -0.71
N LEU A 83 -8.37 11.42 0.16
CA LEU A 83 -8.71 12.03 1.45
C LEU A 83 -9.52 13.32 1.29
N LEU A 84 -9.18 14.17 0.32
CA LEU A 84 -9.92 15.42 0.06
C LEU A 84 -11.36 15.17 -0.43
N ASN A 85 -11.62 14.00 -1.02
CA ASN A 85 -12.94 13.60 -1.49
C ASN A 85 -13.50 12.42 -0.68
N LEU A 86 -13.09 12.30 0.59
CA LEU A 86 -13.49 11.18 1.45
C LEU A 86 -15.02 11.09 1.58
N GLU A 87 -15.70 12.24 1.62
CA GLU A 87 -17.16 12.36 1.68
C GLU A 87 -17.87 11.63 0.53
N CYS A 88 -17.25 11.52 -0.66
CA CYS A 88 -17.78 10.75 -1.78
C CYS A 88 -17.87 9.24 -1.53
N PHE A 89 -17.09 8.71 -0.59
CA PHE A 89 -17.18 7.30 -0.20
C PHE A 89 -18.25 7.05 0.87
N PHE A 90 -18.74 8.09 1.54
CA PHE A 90 -19.68 7.99 2.66
C PHE A 90 -21.13 8.36 2.32
N SER A 91 -21.33 9.17 1.28
CA SER A 91 -22.65 9.57 0.82
C SER A 91 -22.94 9.05 -0.59
N ILE A 92 -23.93 8.16 -0.71
CA ILE A 92 -24.41 7.60 -1.99
C ILE A 92 -24.89 8.70 -2.97
N ALA A 93 -25.16 9.92 -2.48
CA ALA A 93 -25.67 11.05 -3.25
C ALA A 93 -24.64 12.16 -3.52
N SER A 94 -23.40 12.06 -3.03
CA SER A 94 -22.39 13.09 -3.29
C SER A 94 -21.68 12.86 -4.62
N VAL A 95 -21.94 13.75 -5.57
CA VAL A 95 -21.13 13.88 -6.78
C VAL A 95 -19.75 14.41 -6.36
N PRO A 96 -18.62 13.86 -6.88
CA PRO A 96 -17.30 14.41 -6.61
C PRO A 96 -17.30 15.90 -6.88
N ASN A 97 -16.66 16.67 -6.00
CA ASN A 97 -16.60 18.12 -6.11
C ASN A 97 -16.05 18.45 -7.50
N ALA A 98 -16.91 18.95 -8.41
CA ALA A 98 -16.59 19.07 -9.84
C ALA A 98 -15.37 19.97 -10.08
N ASP A 99 -15.06 20.82 -9.11
CA ASP A 99 -13.94 21.76 -9.12
C ASP A 99 -12.58 21.12 -8.74
N ILE A 100 -12.56 19.93 -8.12
CA ILE A 100 -11.32 19.27 -7.67
C ILE A 100 -11.06 18.00 -8.49
N PHE A 101 -10.50 18.20 -9.68
CA PHE A 101 -9.80 17.23 -10.53
C PHE A 101 -10.37 15.79 -10.53
N PRO A 102 -11.52 15.56 -11.20
CA PRO A 102 -12.09 14.22 -11.32
C PRO A 102 -11.08 13.19 -11.88
N THR A 103 -10.23 13.59 -12.82
CA THR A 103 -9.18 12.74 -13.41
C THR A 103 -8.10 12.32 -12.41
N MET A 104 -7.61 13.24 -11.56
CA MET A 104 -6.63 12.91 -10.51
C MET A 104 -7.25 11.99 -9.45
N PHE A 105 -8.52 12.19 -9.12
CA PHE A 105 -9.25 11.33 -8.19
C PHE A 105 -9.37 9.91 -8.73
N TRP A 106 -9.82 9.72 -9.97
CA TRP A 106 -9.89 8.39 -10.59
C TRP A 106 -8.52 7.73 -10.69
N LEU A 107 -7.49 8.49 -11.07
CA LEU A 107 -6.12 7.99 -11.09
C LEU A 107 -5.68 7.51 -9.70
N ALA A 108 -5.87 8.33 -8.67
CA ALA A 108 -5.55 7.98 -7.30
C ALA A 108 -6.33 6.74 -6.84
N LEU A 109 -7.61 6.64 -7.19
CA LEU A 109 -8.48 5.53 -6.83
C LEU A 109 -7.91 4.20 -7.30
N TYR A 110 -7.61 4.06 -8.59
CA TYR A 110 -7.05 2.82 -9.12
C TYR A 110 -5.60 2.58 -8.70
N THR A 111 -4.79 3.62 -8.66
CA THR A 111 -3.34 3.47 -8.40
C THR A 111 -3.01 3.26 -6.94
N THR A 112 -3.94 3.47 -6.00
CA THR A 112 -3.69 3.33 -4.55
C THR A 112 -4.59 2.31 -3.87
N LEU A 113 -5.30 1.47 -4.64
CA LEU A 113 -6.16 0.37 -4.17
C LEU A 113 -5.67 -0.39 -2.92
N PRO A 114 -4.43 -0.90 -2.85
CA PRO A 114 -3.97 -1.62 -1.65
C PRO A 114 -3.85 -0.72 -0.43
N PHE A 115 -3.66 0.59 -0.60
CA PHE A 115 -3.67 1.58 0.49
C PHE A 115 -5.10 2.06 0.81
N GLN A 116 -6.05 1.97 -0.11
CA GLN A 116 -7.47 2.22 0.20
C GLN A 116 -8.03 1.20 1.19
N SER A 117 -7.59 -0.07 1.10
CA SER A 117 -7.93 -1.10 2.08
C SER A 117 -7.50 -0.69 3.51
N VAL A 118 -6.37 0.00 3.63
CA VAL A 118 -5.80 0.50 4.89
C VAL A 118 -6.60 1.68 5.44
N VAL A 119 -7.10 2.55 4.56
CA VAL A 119 -7.60 3.88 4.94
C VAL A 119 -9.12 3.99 4.97
N ILE A 120 -9.82 3.36 4.03
CA ILE A 120 -11.27 3.50 3.94
C ILE A 120 -11.87 2.29 4.64
N ASN A 121 -11.74 1.11 4.04
CA ASN A 121 -12.45 -0.07 4.52
C ASN A 121 -12.14 -0.43 5.99
N LEU A 122 -10.86 -0.39 6.38
CA LEU A 122 -10.48 -0.62 7.77
C LEU A 122 -11.07 0.42 8.72
N LEU A 123 -10.92 1.71 8.42
CA LEU A 123 -11.39 2.78 9.32
C LEU A 123 -12.91 2.85 9.40
N VAL A 124 -13.63 2.55 8.32
CA VAL A 124 -15.09 2.36 8.32
C VAL A 124 -15.46 1.20 9.24
N GLY A 125 -14.76 0.06 9.14
CA GLY A 125 -15.00 -1.10 10.01
C GLY A 125 -14.79 -0.85 11.50
N TYR A 126 -13.95 0.13 11.85
CA TYR A 126 -13.71 0.57 13.23
C TYR A 126 -14.44 1.86 13.61
N ASN A 127 -15.24 2.45 12.70
CA ASN A 127 -15.94 3.72 12.88
C ASN A 127 -15.04 4.89 13.34
N ILE A 128 -13.83 4.97 12.77
CA ILE A 128 -12.80 5.97 13.11
C ILE A 128 -12.30 6.74 11.88
N GLU A 129 -13.13 6.85 10.86
CA GLU A 129 -12.87 7.46 9.55
C GLU A 129 -12.22 8.86 9.62
N SER A 130 -12.62 9.66 10.62
CA SER A 130 -12.07 10.99 10.89
C SER A 130 -10.56 10.97 11.22
N LEU A 131 -10.03 9.84 11.68
CA LEU A 131 -8.60 9.64 11.95
C LEU A 131 -7.79 9.27 10.69
N SER A 132 -8.42 9.11 9.52
CA SER A 132 -7.74 8.77 8.26
C SER A 132 -6.59 9.72 7.92
N TYR A 133 -6.79 11.02 8.16
CA TYR A 133 -5.77 12.07 7.99
C TYR A 133 -4.54 11.90 8.88
N LEU A 134 -4.64 11.15 9.98
CA LEU A 134 -3.55 10.90 10.93
C LEU A 134 -2.95 9.50 10.76
N ILE A 135 -3.81 8.48 10.59
CA ILE A 135 -3.38 7.08 10.46
C ILE A 135 -2.57 6.87 9.18
N LEU A 136 -3.01 7.46 8.06
CA LEU A 136 -2.35 7.24 6.78
C LEU A 136 -0.90 7.78 6.73
N PRO A 137 -0.62 9.04 7.09
CA PRO A 137 0.76 9.52 7.17
C PRO A 137 1.60 8.68 8.14
N THR A 138 1.03 8.29 9.28
CA THR A 138 1.72 7.48 10.30
C THR A 138 2.11 6.12 9.74
N TYR A 139 1.22 5.48 8.99
CA TYR A 139 1.50 4.22 8.31
C TYR A 139 2.62 4.37 7.27
N MET A 140 2.59 5.43 6.45
CA MET A 140 3.64 5.69 5.45
C MET A 140 5.02 5.88 6.08
N VAL A 141 5.10 6.65 7.17
CA VAL A 141 6.34 6.85 7.92
C VAL A 141 6.83 5.53 8.51
N THR A 142 5.92 4.74 9.10
CA THR A 142 6.24 3.43 9.67
C THR A 142 6.77 2.46 8.60
N LEU A 143 6.13 2.41 7.44
CA LEU A 143 6.54 1.57 6.32
C LEU A 143 7.92 2.00 5.77
N SER A 144 8.19 3.30 5.72
CA SER A 144 9.51 3.84 5.38
C SER A 144 10.60 3.38 6.36
N LEU A 145 10.34 3.49 7.67
CA LEU A 145 11.28 3.05 8.71
C LEU A 145 11.53 1.53 8.67
N LEU A 146 10.48 0.74 8.47
CA LEU A 146 10.60 -0.71 8.31
C LEU A 146 11.39 -1.06 7.06
N SER A 147 11.11 -0.40 5.93
CA SER A 147 11.84 -0.58 4.68
C SER A 147 13.33 -0.27 4.85
N TYR A 148 13.67 0.80 5.57
CA TYR A 148 15.06 1.11 5.90
C TYR A 148 15.74 -0.01 6.68
N LYS A 149 15.10 -0.49 7.75
CA LYS A 149 15.62 -1.59 8.58
C LYS A 149 15.82 -2.87 7.77
N VAL A 150 14.84 -3.23 6.95
CA VAL A 150 14.85 -4.45 6.14
C VAL A 150 15.95 -4.42 5.07
N LEU A 151 16.14 -3.26 4.41
CA LEU A 151 17.17 -3.09 3.38
C LEU A 151 18.59 -2.95 3.96
N LYS A 152 18.73 -2.42 5.18
CA LYS A 152 20.03 -2.30 5.87
C LYS A 152 20.47 -3.60 6.55
N SER A 153 19.54 -4.50 6.86
CA SER A 153 19.83 -5.80 7.46
C SER A 153 20.71 -6.65 6.54
N LYS A 154 21.95 -6.93 6.97
CA LYS A 154 22.85 -7.85 6.26
C LYS A 154 22.23 -9.26 6.24
N PRO A 155 22.43 -10.04 5.17
CA PRO A 155 22.08 -11.46 5.20
C PRO A 155 22.87 -12.13 6.33
N GLN A 156 22.17 -12.95 7.12
CA GLN A 156 22.79 -13.78 8.13
C GLN A 156 23.83 -14.66 7.41
N LYS A 157 25.12 -14.53 7.75
CA LYS A 157 26.12 -15.48 7.28
C LYS A 157 25.72 -16.81 7.89
N ASN A 158 25.16 -17.71 7.09
CA ASN A 158 25.06 -19.11 7.47
C ASN A 158 26.49 -19.61 7.66
N ASN A 159 26.91 -19.74 8.92
CA ASN A 159 28.07 -20.53 9.28
C ASN A 159 27.69 -22.00 9.02
N GLN A 160 27.83 -22.45 7.78
CA GLN A 160 27.69 -23.86 7.41
C GLN A 160 28.98 -24.47 6.86
N ASP A 161 30.12 -23.80 7.01
CA ASP A 161 31.43 -24.39 6.74
C ASP A 161 32.30 -24.32 8.00
N LYS A 162 32.14 -25.32 8.89
CA LYS A 162 33.18 -25.82 9.79
C LYS A 162 32.99 -27.31 10.00
#